data_AF-A0A2D6X8S1-F1
#
_entry.id   AF-A0A2D6X8S1-F1
#
_cell.length_a   1.000
_cell.length_b   1.000
_cell.length_c   1.000
_cell.angle_alpha   90.00
_cell.angle_beta   90.00
_cell.angle_gamma   90.00
#
_symmetry.space_group_name_H-M   'P 1'
#
loop_
_entity.id
_entity.type
_entity.pdbx_description
1 polymer ?
#
loop_
_entity_poly.entity_id
_entity_poly.type
_entity_poly.pdbx_seq_one_letter_code
_entity_poly.pdbx_strand_id
1 'polypeptide(L)'
;MTDGLLACSRLCRQKNIICNQEECRFWIHYAPEFNCCLISIKENGCMTLREIGERLGISFARVKQIETKALKKMKRNSLLTS
;
A
#
# COMPACT_ATOMS: atom_id res chain seq x y z
N MET A 1 -5.31 -18.59 -7.38
CA MET A 1 -4.82 -17.20 -7.44
C MET A 1 -4.45 -16.77 -6.04
N THR A 2 -3.17 -16.54 -5.80
CA THR A 2 -2.63 -16.23 -4.46
C THR A 2 -3.12 -14.87 -4.00
N ASP A 3 -3.50 -14.76 -2.74
CA ASP A 3 -4.06 -13.62 -2.00
C ASP A 3 -3.34 -12.24 -2.09
N GLY A 4 -2.34 -12.08 -2.97
CA GLY A 4 -1.55 -10.85 -3.14
C GLY A 4 -0.45 -10.64 -2.09
N LEU A 5 -0.30 -11.55 -1.13
CA LEU A 5 0.68 -11.41 -0.05
C LEU A 5 2.00 -12.13 -0.35
N LEU A 6 3.09 -11.56 0.16
CA LEU A 6 4.37 -12.26 0.25
C LEU A 6 4.38 -13.23 1.43
N ALA A 7 5.30 -14.21 1.42
CA ALA A 7 5.46 -15.14 2.53
C ALA A 7 5.73 -14.43 3.86
N CYS A 8 6.53 -13.36 3.85
CA CYS A 8 6.80 -12.53 5.04
C CYS A 8 5.55 -11.81 5.54
N SER A 9 4.71 -11.27 4.65
CA SER A 9 3.44 -10.63 5.02
C SER A 9 2.49 -11.63 5.68
N ARG A 10 2.38 -12.85 5.14
CA ARG A 10 1.58 -13.92 5.75
C ARG A 10 2.11 -14.30 7.13
N LEU A 11 3.43 -14.41 7.27
CA LEU A 11 4.06 -14.71 8.56
C LEU A 11 3.78 -13.63 9.61
N CYS A 12 3.92 -12.35 9.23
CA CYS A 12 3.64 -11.22 10.12
C CYS A 12 2.20 -11.27 10.63
N ARG A 13 1.24 -11.48 9.71
CA ARG A 13 -0.18 -11.59 10.05
C ARG A 13 -0.50 -12.83 10.89
N GLN A 14 0.05 -14.00 10.57
CA GLN A 14 -0.21 -15.25 11.29
C GLN A 14 0.36 -15.23 12.71
N LYS A 15 1.55 -14.65 12.89
CA LYS A 15 2.22 -14.55 14.19
C LYS A 15 1.86 -13.28 14.96
N ASN A 16 1.03 -12.41 14.39
CA ASN A 16 0.67 -11.12 14.94
C ASN A 16 1.89 -10.26 15.30
N ILE A 17 2.90 -10.22 14.42
CA ILE A 17 4.18 -9.51 14.64
C ILE A 17 4.30 -8.32 13.69
N ILE A 18 4.76 -7.19 14.22
CA ILE A 18 5.03 -5.98 13.43
C ILE A 18 6.33 -6.17 12.66
N CYS A 19 6.34 -5.79 11.38
CA CYS A 19 7.55 -5.86 10.54
C CYS A 19 8.53 -4.73 10.90
N ASN A 20 9.80 -5.09 11.12
CA ASN A 20 10.89 -4.15 11.42
C ASN A 20 11.88 -3.97 10.25
N GLN A 21 11.54 -4.48 9.06
CA GLN A 21 12.40 -4.37 7.88
C GLN A 21 12.15 -3.06 7.14
N GLU A 22 12.71 -1.96 7.65
CA GLU A 22 12.48 -0.60 7.12
C GLU A 22 12.97 -0.39 5.67
N GLU A 23 13.98 -1.15 5.23
CA GLU A 23 14.50 -1.12 3.85
C GLU A 23 13.58 -1.84 2.85
N CYS A 24 12.57 -2.58 3.32
CA CYS A 24 11.66 -3.29 2.45
C CYS A 24 10.77 -2.29 1.66
N ARG A 25 10.67 -2.50 0.34
CA ARG A 25 9.83 -1.68 -0.55
C ARG A 25 8.36 -1.57 -0.13
N PHE A 26 7.83 -2.55 0.59
CA PHE A 26 6.45 -2.57 1.06
C PHE A 26 6.29 -2.15 2.52
N TRP A 27 7.40 -1.81 3.18
CA TRP A 27 7.37 -1.35 4.56
C TRP A 27 6.80 0.06 4.62
N ILE A 28 5.90 0.27 5.57
CA ILE A 28 5.28 1.56 5.87
C ILE A 28 5.26 1.73 7.38
N HIS A 29 5.35 2.95 7.86
CA HIS A 29 5.29 3.24 9.29
C HIS A 29 3.83 3.23 9.78
N TYR A 30 3.19 2.05 9.75
CA TYR A 30 1.80 1.84 10.14
C TYR A 30 1.63 0.50 10.89
N ALA A 31 1.91 0.56 12.19
CA ALA A 31 1.91 -0.59 13.08
C ALA A 31 0.58 -1.37 13.15
N PRO A 32 -0.61 -0.74 13.07
CA PRO A 32 -1.88 -1.48 13.10
C PRO A 32 -2.01 -2.54 12.00
N GLU A 33 -1.28 -2.38 10.89
CA GLU A 33 -1.26 -3.34 9.76
C GLU A 33 0.15 -3.88 9.55
N PHE A 34 0.84 -4.14 10.66
CA PHE A 34 2.14 -4.81 10.74
C PHE A 34 3.25 -4.12 9.95
N ASN A 35 3.16 -2.80 9.75
CA ASN A 35 4.09 -2.02 8.94
C ASN A 35 4.19 -2.51 7.49
N CYS A 36 3.13 -3.09 6.91
CA CYS A 36 3.19 -3.68 5.57
C CYS A 36 2.04 -3.21 4.67
N CYS A 37 2.39 -2.48 3.61
CA CYS A 37 1.44 -1.97 2.62
C CYS A 37 0.60 -3.08 1.94
N LEU A 38 1.17 -4.28 1.75
CA LEU A 38 0.42 -5.41 1.19
C LEU A 38 -0.68 -5.91 2.14
N ILE A 39 -0.42 -5.88 3.45
CA ILE A 39 -1.44 -6.25 4.45
C ILE A 39 -2.50 -5.15 4.50
N SER A 40 -2.11 -3.88 4.48
CA SER A 40 -3.04 -2.74 4.40
C SER A 40 -4.03 -2.90 3.23
N ILE A 41 -3.53 -3.22 2.03
CA ILE A 41 -4.37 -3.44 0.85
C ILE A 41 -5.27 -4.66 1.03
N LYS A 42 -4.74 -5.75 1.60
CA LYS A 42 -5.48 -7.00 1.76
C LYS A 42 -6.67 -6.88 2.73
N GLU A 43 -6.47 -6.21 3.87
CA GLU A 43 -7.49 -6.13 4.92
C GLU A 43 -8.57 -5.08 4.63
N ASN A 44 -8.23 -4.00 3.91
CA ASN A 44 -9.14 -2.88 3.68
C ASN A 44 -9.70 -2.83 2.26
N GLY A 45 -9.07 -3.49 1.29
CA GLY A 45 -9.45 -3.41 -0.12
C GLY A 45 -9.23 -2.02 -0.70
N CYS A 46 -10.24 -1.48 -1.39
CA CYS A 46 -10.19 -0.15 -1.98
C CYS A 46 -10.27 0.93 -0.89
N MET A 47 -9.14 1.59 -0.62
CA MET A 47 -9.06 2.68 0.33
C MET A 47 -9.24 4.05 -0.35
N THR A 48 -9.79 4.99 0.40
CA THR A 48 -9.82 6.41 0.02
C THR A 48 -8.43 7.03 0.09
N LEU A 49 -8.24 8.15 -0.61
CA LEU A 49 -6.96 8.88 -0.56
C LEU A 49 -6.62 9.42 0.84
N ARG A 50 -7.62 9.59 1.73
CA ARG A 50 -7.41 10.00 3.13
C ARG A 50 -6.83 8.86 3.95
N GLU A 51 -7.47 7.70 3.88
CA GLU A 51 -7.01 6.46 4.53
C GLU A 51 -5.60 6.04 4.09
N ILE A 52 -5.28 6.25 2.81
CA ILE A 52 -3.92 6.02 2.28
C ILE A 52 -2.93 7.04 2.87
N GLY A 53 -3.34 8.31 2.98
CA GLY A 53 -2.50 9.37 3.56
C GLY A 53 -2.15 9.10 5.02
N GLU A 54 -3.14 8.64 5.80
CA GLU A 54 -2.94 8.24 7.20
C GLU A 54 -1.91 7.11 7.33
N ARG A 55 -1.98 6.07 6.49
CA ARG A 55 -1.04 4.94 6.50
C ARG A 55 0.38 5.31 6.08
N LEU A 56 0.49 6.19 5.10
CA LEU A 56 1.78 6.62 4.55
C LEU A 56 2.39 7.82 5.29
N GLY A 57 1.68 8.41 6.26
CA GLY A 57 2.14 9.61 6.97
C GLY A 57 2.25 10.85 6.07
N ILE A 58 1.42 10.96 5.03
CA ILE A 58 1.45 12.07 4.08
C ILE A 58 0.06 12.70 3.91
N SER A 59 0.02 13.98 3.53
CA SER A 59 -1.24 14.70 3.37
C SER A 59 -2.09 14.14 2.23
N PHE A 60 -3.42 14.25 2.35
CA PHE A 60 -4.37 13.93 1.28
C PHE A 60 -3.98 14.59 -0.05
N ALA A 61 -3.59 15.86 -0.01
CA ALA A 61 -3.14 16.60 -1.20
C ALA A 61 -1.92 15.93 -1.84
N ARG A 62 -0.97 15.45 -1.04
CA ARG A 62 0.21 14.73 -1.54
C ARG A 62 -0.17 13.40 -2.18
N VAL A 63 -1.05 12.61 -1.56
CA VAL A 63 -1.56 11.35 -2.15
C VAL A 63 -2.24 11.64 -3.49
N LYS A 64 -3.11 12.66 -3.56
CA LYS A 64 -3.81 13.03 -4.80
C LYS A 64 -2.85 13.42 -5.92
N GLN A 65 -1.78 14.15 -5.61
CA GLN A 65 -0.75 14.50 -6.59
C GLN A 65 -0.05 13.25 -7.14
N ILE A 66 0.29 12.28 -6.28
CA ILE A 66 0.95 11.03 -6.68
C ILE A 66 0.01 10.21 -7.59
N GLU A 67 -1.24 10.00 -7.17
CA GLU A 67 -2.26 9.29 -7.94
C GLU A 67 -2.50 9.94 -9.31
N THR A 68 -2.66 11.27 -9.35
CA THR A 68 -2.85 12.00 -10.61
C THR A 68 -1.65 11.84 -11.55
N LYS A 69 -0.42 11.88 -11.05
CA LYS A 69 0.80 11.66 -11.86
C LYS A 69 0.87 10.22 -12.38
N ALA A 70 0.54 9.24 -11.54
CA ALA A 70 0.50 7.83 -11.93
C ALA A 70 -0.52 7.60 -13.05
N LEU A 71 -1.76 8.08 -12.89
CA LEU A 71 -2.83 7.98 -13.89
C LEU A 71 -2.44 8.66 -15.21
N LYS A 72 -1.82 9.85 -15.16
CA LYS A 72 -1.31 10.53 -16.37
C LYS A 72 -0.26 9.69 -17.10
N LYS A 73 0.66 9.06 -16.37
CA LYS A 73 1.70 8.19 -16.95
C LYS A 73 1.09 6.93 -17.59
N MET A 74 0.11 6.32 -16.92
CA MET A 74 -0.59 5.14 -17.45
C MET A 74 -1.37 5.46 -18.74
N LYS A 75 -2.07 6.60 -18.77
CA LYS A 75 -2.77 7.09 -19.98
C LYS A 75 -1.82 7.32 -21.15
N ARG A 76 -0.66 7.92 -20.90
CA ARG A 76 0.37 8.15 -21.93
C ARG A 76 0.90 6.83 -22.52
N ASN A 77 1.00 5.80 -21.69
CA ASN A 77 1.54 4.50 -22.08
C ASN A 77 0.46 3.51 -22.57
N SER A 78 -0.77 3.98 -22.83
CA SER A 78 -1.93 3.14 -23.24
C SER A 78 -2.23 1.95 -22.32
N LEU A 79 -1.80 2.00 -21.05
CA LEU A 79 -2.09 0.95 -20.07
C LEU A 79 -3.53 1.03 -19.53
N LEU A 80 -4.27 2.06 -19.94
CA LEU A 80 -5.66 2.35 -19.54
C LEU A 80 -6.61 2.41 -20.75
N THR A 81 -6.17 2.01 -21.95
CA THR A 81 -7.10 1.83 -23.07
C THR A 81 -7.83 0.51 -22.90
N SER A 82 -9.09 0.60 -22.49
CA SER A 82 -10.12 -0.41 -22.65
C SER A 82 -11.23 0.20 -23.50
#